data_AF-A0A2E0KYD8-F1
#
_entry.id   AF-A0A2E0KYD8-F1
#
_cell.length_a   1.000
_cell.length_b   1.000
_cell.length_c   1.000
_cell.angle_alpha   90.00
_cell.angle_beta   90.00
_cell.angle_gamma   90.00
#
_symmetry.space_group_name_H-M   'P 1'
#
loop_
_entity.id
_entity.type
_entity.pdbx_description
1 polymer ?
#
loop_
_entity_poly.entity_id
_entity_poly.type
_entity_poly.pdbx_seq_one_letter_code
_entity_poly.pdbx_strand_id
1 'polypeptide(L)'
;MRHHTGYIEVICGSMFCGKTEELIRRIRRATIAKQKVQVFKHRLDNRYEGVAKVTSHTGQHLEAQHISHSSELLPLVAPETTVVAVDEVQFFDDNIIDVIQELASREIRVIVAGLDLDFRGEPFGTMPEILCLAEEVTKLRAICVVCGEPASRTQRLVNGEPAHYDDPIILVGAEESYEARCRQHHIIRQGARDSLSPKAESEIG
;
A
#
# COMPACT_ATOMS: atom_id res chain seq x y z
N MET A 1 25.77 -0.26 12.10
CA MET A 1 25.09 -0.57 13.37
C MET A 1 24.14 -1.72 13.07
N ARG A 2 24.27 -2.88 13.71
CA ARG A 2 23.30 -3.98 13.57
C ARG A 2 22.27 -3.86 14.69
N HIS A 3 21.00 -4.09 14.37
CA HIS A 3 19.97 -4.25 15.39
C HIS A 3 20.32 -5.46 16.26
N HIS A 4 19.92 -5.45 17.54
CA HIS A 4 20.19 -6.57 18.46
C HIS A 4 19.05 -7.61 18.42
N THR A 5 17.93 -7.26 17.77
CA THR A 5 16.78 -8.10 17.46
C THR A 5 16.12 -7.60 16.17
N GLY A 6 15.67 -8.51 15.30
CA GLY A 6 14.81 -8.20 14.16
C GLY A 6 13.35 -8.17 14.59
N TYR A 7 12.53 -7.43 13.85
CA TYR A 7 11.10 -7.25 14.14
C TYR A 7 10.38 -6.64 12.95
N ILE A 8 9.06 -6.75 12.94
CA ILE A 8 8.16 -6.28 11.88
C ILE A 8 7.39 -5.06 12.37
N GLU A 9 7.46 -3.99 11.58
CA GLU A 9 6.66 -2.79 11.72
C GLU A 9 5.67 -2.70 10.55
N VAL A 10 4.39 -2.48 10.84
CA VAL A 10 3.34 -2.33 9.83
C VAL A 10 2.80 -0.91 9.84
N ILE A 11 2.76 -0.27 8.68
CA ILE A 11 2.10 1.01 8.44
C ILE A 11 0.88 0.75 7.55
N CYS A 12 -0.31 0.89 8.10
CA CYS A 12 -1.55 0.58 7.38
C CYS A 12 -2.58 1.71 7.43
N GLY A 13 -3.62 1.59 6.61
CA GLY A 13 -4.73 2.54 6.50
C GLY A 13 -5.20 2.73 5.07
N SER A 14 -6.26 3.52 4.89
CA SER A 14 -6.87 3.81 3.57
C SER A 14 -5.90 4.52 2.61
N MET A 15 -6.29 4.70 1.36
CA MET A 15 -5.58 5.64 0.48
C MET A 15 -5.58 7.05 1.11
N PHE A 16 -4.58 7.86 0.75
CA PHE A 16 -4.41 9.27 1.17
C PHE A 16 -4.13 9.51 2.66
N CYS A 17 -3.87 8.47 3.46
CA CYS A 17 -3.54 8.62 4.88
C CYS A 17 -2.04 8.80 5.18
N GLY A 18 -1.20 8.97 4.16
CA GLY A 18 0.24 9.21 4.35
C GLY A 18 1.12 7.97 4.61
N LYS A 19 0.69 6.75 4.24
CA LYS A 19 1.49 5.52 4.45
C LYS A 19 2.91 5.62 3.89
N THR A 20 3.01 6.00 2.62
CA THR A 20 4.30 6.14 1.93
C THR A 20 5.15 7.25 2.56
N GLU A 21 4.54 8.34 3.02
CA GLU A 21 5.26 9.42 3.71
C GLU A 21 5.86 8.94 5.04
N GLU A 22 5.08 8.19 5.83
CA GLU A 22 5.54 7.59 7.08
C GLU A 22 6.63 6.54 6.84
N LEU A 23 6.48 5.69 5.81
CA LEU A 23 7.51 4.72 5.39
C LEU A 23 8.82 5.44 5.05
N ILE A 24 8.75 6.48 4.21
CA ILE A 24 9.90 7.31 3.83
C ILE A 24 10.53 7.97 5.05
N ARG A 25 9.73 8.47 5.99
CA ARG A 25 10.23 9.07 7.24
C ARG A 25 11.03 8.06 8.05
N ARG A 26 10.56 6.82 8.19
CA ARG A 26 11.28 5.74 8.91
C ARG A 26 12.55 5.32 8.20
N ILE A 27 12.51 5.17 6.88
CA ILE A 27 13.68 4.88 6.03
C ILE A 27 14.74 5.98 6.19
N ARG A 28 14.35 7.26 6.09
CA ARG A 28 15.28 8.40 6.24
C ARG A 28 15.99 8.38 7.59
N ARG A 29 15.29 8.07 8.68
CA ARG A 29 15.90 7.95 10.01
C ARG A 29 16.92 6.81 10.07
N ALA A 30 16.62 5.66 9.47
CA ALA A 30 17.54 4.53 9.36
C ALA A 30 18.81 4.90 8.58
N THR A 31 18.66 5.58 7.45
CA THR A 31 19.79 6.07 6.64
C THR A 31 20.66 7.08 7.38
N ILE A 32 20.06 8.04 8.10
CA ILE A 32 20.81 9.00 8.95
C ILE A 32 21.61 8.26 10.03
N ALA A 33 21.05 7.18 10.58
CA ALA A 33 21.74 6.30 11.52
C ALA A 33 22.77 5.35 10.86
N LYS A 34 23.08 5.54 9.57
CA LYS A 34 24.04 4.75 8.78
C LYS A 34 23.67 3.26 8.68
N GLN A 35 22.39 2.94 8.74
CA GLN A 35 21.88 1.60 8.50
C GLN A 35 21.85 1.30 7.00
N LYS A 36 21.99 0.02 6.64
CA LYS A 36 21.89 -0.46 5.26
C LYS A 36 20.43 -0.81 5.00
N VAL A 37 19.80 -0.03 4.11
CA VAL A 37 18.37 -0.11 3.83
C VAL A 37 18.17 -0.57 2.39
N GLN A 38 17.29 -1.56 2.18
CA GLN A 38 16.76 -1.89 0.87
C GLN A 38 15.25 -1.69 0.85
N VAL A 39 14.74 -1.17 -0.26
CA VAL A 39 13.31 -0.88 -0.45
C VAL A 39 12.79 -1.71 -1.61
N PHE A 40 11.67 -2.40 -1.41
CA PHE A 40 10.97 -3.19 -2.40
C PHE A 40 9.56 -2.67 -2.60
N LYS A 41 9.07 -2.74 -3.84
CA LYS A 41 7.73 -2.30 -4.21
C LYS A 41 7.12 -3.28 -5.21
N HIS A 42 5.83 -3.54 -5.09
CA HIS A 42 5.12 -4.39 -6.03
C HIS A 42 5.01 -3.74 -7.42
N ARG A 43 5.22 -4.49 -8.50
CA ARG A 43 5.14 -3.99 -9.89
C ARG A 43 3.76 -3.49 -10.32
N LEU A 44 2.69 -4.03 -9.74
CA LEU A 44 1.32 -3.58 -10.06
C LEU A 44 1.07 -2.12 -9.66
N ASP A 45 1.87 -1.55 -8.76
CA ASP A 45 1.75 -0.13 -8.44
C ASP A 45 2.53 0.73 -9.45
N ASN A 46 1.91 0.97 -10.60
CA ASN A 46 2.37 1.90 -11.64
C ASN A 46 1.85 3.34 -11.45
N ARG A 47 1.06 3.59 -10.39
CA ARG A 47 0.40 4.88 -10.12
C ARG A 47 1.40 6.01 -9.90
N TYR A 48 2.66 5.68 -9.55
CA TYR A 48 3.72 6.64 -9.33
C TYR A 48 5.10 6.10 -9.72
N GLU A 49 5.42 6.05 -11.02
CA GLU A 49 6.81 5.83 -11.49
C GLU A 49 7.81 6.89 -10.92
N GLY A 50 7.31 8.03 -10.44
CA GLY A 50 8.10 9.13 -9.87
C GLY A 50 8.42 9.04 -8.36
N VAL A 51 7.76 8.14 -7.59
CA VAL A 51 8.00 8.01 -6.13
C VAL A 51 9.20 7.10 -5.83
N ALA A 52 9.77 6.44 -6.85
CA ALA A 52 10.96 5.62 -6.75
C ALA A 52 12.25 6.38 -6.38
N LYS A 53 12.18 7.70 -6.14
CA LYS A 53 13.32 8.52 -5.71
C LYS A 53 13.03 9.13 -4.34
N VAL A 54 13.40 8.42 -3.29
CA VAL A 54 13.56 9.07 -1.98
C VAL A 54 14.84 9.89 -2.06
N THR A 55 14.71 11.17 -2.40
CA THR A 55 15.83 12.12 -2.42
C THR A 55 16.26 12.40 -0.98
N SER A 56 17.47 11.97 -0.63
CA SER A 56 18.17 12.45 0.56
C SER A 56 18.93 13.74 0.22
N HIS A 57 19.04 14.68 1.17
CA HIS A 57 19.86 15.90 1.02
C HIS A 57 21.36 15.62 0.80
N THR A 58 21.77 14.36 0.86
CA THR A 58 23.14 13.87 0.66
C THR A 58 23.38 13.23 -0.72
N GLY A 59 22.44 13.34 -1.67
CA GLY A 59 22.63 12.85 -3.04
C GLY A 59 22.56 11.33 -3.21
N GLN A 60 22.22 10.57 -2.17
CA GLN A 60 21.90 9.15 -2.28
C GLN A 60 20.40 9.02 -2.53
N HIS A 61 20.04 8.61 -3.74
CA HIS A 61 18.69 8.18 -4.08
C HIS A 61 18.50 6.78 -3.50
N LEU A 62 17.51 6.62 -2.63
CA LEU A 62 17.00 5.29 -2.25
C LEU A 62 16.04 4.87 -3.36
N GLU A 63 16.55 4.07 -4.29
CA GLU A 63 15.77 3.49 -5.38
C GLU A 63 15.05 2.24 -4.87
N ALA A 64 13.73 2.19 -5.08
CA ALA A 64 12.94 1.01 -4.78
C ALA A 64 13.12 -0.04 -5.88
N GLN A 65 13.40 -1.28 -5.49
CA GLN A 65 13.44 -2.42 -6.42
C GLN A 65 12.02 -2.93 -6.68
N HIS A 66 11.65 -3.01 -7.95
CA HIS A 66 10.32 -3.43 -8.38
C HIS A 66 10.25 -4.95 -8.61
N ILE A 67 9.49 -5.65 -7.77
CA ILE A 67 9.32 -7.11 -7.79
C ILE A 67 7.85 -7.49 -8.02
N SER A 68 7.59 -8.68 -8.54
CA SER A 68 6.23 -9.16 -8.85
C SER A 68 5.78 -10.28 -7.90
N HIS A 69 6.73 -11.03 -7.35
CA HIS A 69 6.44 -12.12 -6.43
C HIS A 69 7.29 -12.01 -5.16
N SER A 70 6.74 -12.40 -4.02
CA SER A 70 7.45 -12.35 -2.73
C SER A 70 8.70 -13.24 -2.72
N SER A 71 8.73 -14.32 -3.50
CA SER A 71 9.88 -15.22 -3.64
C SER A 71 11.12 -14.55 -4.23
N GLU A 72 10.97 -13.43 -4.95
CA GLU A 72 12.08 -12.63 -5.47
C GLU A 72 12.81 -11.86 -4.36
N LEU A 73 12.15 -11.61 -3.23
CA LEU A 73 12.64 -10.68 -2.21
C LEU A 73 13.89 -11.22 -1.50
N LEU A 74 13.82 -12.43 -0.90
CA LEU A 74 14.94 -12.99 -0.11
C LEU A 74 16.26 -13.08 -0.90
N PRO A 75 16.29 -13.58 -2.16
CA PRO A 75 17.53 -13.62 -2.95
C PRO A 75 18.12 -12.24 -3.26
N LEU A 76 17.31 -11.18 -3.28
CA LEU A 76 17.74 -9.81 -3.57
C LEU A 76 18.21 -9.06 -2.32
N VAL A 77 18.06 -9.62 -1.11
CA VAL A 77 18.56 -8.98 0.12
C VAL A 77 20.07 -9.12 0.24
N ALA A 78 20.79 -8.01 0.13
CA ALA A 78 22.25 -8.01 0.28
C ALA A 78 22.67 -8.40 1.71
N PRO A 79 23.81 -9.12 1.90
CA PRO A 79 24.24 -9.62 3.20
C PRO A 79 24.45 -8.57 4.30
N GLU A 80 24.75 -7.33 3.92
CA GLU A 80 24.94 -6.21 4.85
C GLU A 80 23.64 -5.48 5.21
N THR A 81 22.51 -5.85 4.59
CA THR A 81 21.20 -5.21 4.82
C THR A 81 20.79 -5.36 6.27
N THR A 82 20.38 -4.25 6.88
CA THR A 82 19.90 -4.20 8.27
C THR A 82 18.44 -3.77 8.37
N VAL A 83 17.90 -3.16 7.32
CA VAL A 83 16.51 -2.71 7.23
C VAL A 83 15.96 -3.07 5.85
N VAL A 84 14.82 -3.74 5.82
CA VAL A 84 14.06 -3.99 4.59
C VAL A 84 12.74 -3.24 4.68
N ALA A 85 12.44 -2.43 3.68
CA ALA A 85 11.15 -1.77 3.55
C ALA A 85 10.38 -2.38 2.37
N VAL A 86 9.10 -2.70 2.56
CA VAL A 86 8.22 -3.24 1.51
C VAL A 86 6.97 -2.35 1.42
N ASP A 87 6.77 -1.71 0.27
CA ASP A 87 5.62 -0.85 0.01
C ASP A 87 4.56 -1.59 -0.82
N GLU A 88 3.29 -1.20 -0.63
CA GLU A 88 2.12 -1.81 -1.26
C GLU A 88 2.02 -3.33 -1.04
N VAL A 89 2.28 -3.77 0.19
CA VAL A 89 2.41 -5.20 0.54
C VAL A 89 1.13 -6.00 0.28
N GLN A 90 -0.05 -5.35 0.25
CA GLN A 90 -1.34 -6.01 0.00
C GLN A 90 -1.47 -6.63 -1.41
N PHE A 91 -0.58 -6.27 -2.35
CA PHE A 91 -0.58 -6.84 -3.70
C PHE A 91 0.28 -8.10 -3.84
N PHE A 92 1.08 -8.43 -2.83
CA PHE A 92 1.89 -9.64 -2.85
C PHE A 92 1.06 -10.89 -2.57
N ASP A 93 1.61 -12.03 -3.01
CA ASP A 93 1.10 -13.36 -2.74
C ASP A 93 1.29 -13.78 -1.26
N ASP A 94 0.57 -14.82 -0.83
CA ASP A 94 0.53 -15.32 0.56
C ASP A 94 1.92 -15.59 1.17
N ASN A 95 2.87 -16.01 0.34
CA ASN A 95 4.26 -16.30 0.72
C ASN A 95 5.00 -15.05 1.27
N ILE A 96 4.48 -13.83 1.09
CA ILE A 96 5.07 -12.64 1.69
C ILE A 96 5.16 -12.71 3.21
N ILE A 97 4.21 -13.41 3.87
CA ILE A 97 4.18 -13.58 5.32
C ILE A 97 5.41 -14.35 5.80
N ASP A 98 5.74 -15.46 5.15
CA ASP A 98 6.91 -16.28 5.49
C ASP A 98 8.21 -15.53 5.21
N VAL A 99 8.25 -14.78 4.11
CA VAL A 99 9.41 -13.96 3.73
C VAL A 99 9.72 -12.88 4.77
N ILE A 100 8.73 -12.12 5.24
CA ILE A 100 8.98 -11.06 6.23
C ILE A 100 9.33 -11.61 7.62
N GLN A 101 8.75 -12.76 8.00
CA GLN A 101 9.12 -13.44 9.25
C GLN A 101 10.56 -13.98 9.20
N GLU A 102 10.96 -14.57 8.07
CA GLU A 102 12.33 -15.04 7.88
C GLU A 102 13.35 -13.89 7.87
N LEU A 103 12.99 -12.71 7.37
CA LEU A 103 13.86 -11.54 7.50
C LEU A 103 13.98 -11.10 8.96
N ALA A 104 12.87 -11.01 9.68
CA ALA A 104 12.88 -10.64 11.10
C ALA A 104 13.69 -11.65 11.95
N SER A 105 13.60 -12.95 11.66
CA SER A 105 14.38 -14.00 12.33
C SER A 105 15.90 -13.84 12.11
N ARG A 106 16.31 -13.24 10.99
CA ARG A 106 17.70 -12.88 10.64
C ARG A 106 18.16 -11.54 11.22
N GLU A 107 17.49 -11.06 12.26
CA GLU A 107 17.79 -9.80 12.94
C GLU A 107 17.64 -8.54 12.05
N ILE A 108 16.88 -8.65 10.95
CA ILE A 108 16.56 -7.52 10.08
C ILE A 108 15.32 -6.81 10.60
N ARG A 109 15.37 -5.49 10.63
CA ARG A 109 14.18 -4.67 10.85
C ARG A 109 13.36 -4.62 9.56
N VAL A 110 12.14 -5.12 9.60
CA VAL A 110 11.24 -5.16 8.44
C VAL A 110 10.16 -4.10 8.62
N ILE A 111 10.01 -3.21 7.65
CA ILE A 111 8.97 -2.17 7.66
C ILE A 111 8.08 -2.41 6.45
N VAL A 112 6.82 -2.77 6.67
CA VAL A 112 5.86 -3.00 5.60
C VAL A 112 4.80 -1.90 5.60
N ALA A 113 4.38 -1.47 4.41
CA ALA A 113 3.30 -0.52 4.22
C ALA A 113 2.25 -1.08 3.26
N GLY A 114 0.97 -0.94 3.60
CA GLY A 114 -0.11 -1.43 2.75
C GLY A 114 -1.50 -0.96 3.13
N LEU A 115 -2.45 -1.13 2.21
CA LEU A 115 -3.87 -0.89 2.47
C LEU A 115 -4.43 -1.97 3.39
N ASP A 116 -5.01 -1.60 4.52
CA ASP A 116 -5.64 -2.58 5.43
C ASP A 116 -6.96 -3.14 4.88
N LEU A 117 -7.68 -2.32 4.12
CA LEU A 117 -8.95 -2.68 3.49
C LEU A 117 -8.93 -2.34 2.01
N ASP A 118 -9.65 -3.12 1.21
CA ASP A 118 -9.94 -2.82 -0.19
C ASP A 118 -11.04 -1.76 -0.35
N PHE A 119 -11.45 -1.48 -1.59
CA PHE A 119 -12.50 -0.50 -1.85
C PHE A 119 -13.86 -0.90 -1.25
N ARG A 120 -14.13 -2.19 -1.07
CA ARG A 120 -15.36 -2.74 -0.47
C ARG A 120 -15.37 -2.59 1.04
N GLY A 121 -14.22 -2.26 1.63
CA GLY A 121 -14.03 -2.21 3.07
C GLY A 121 -13.81 -3.59 3.69
N GLU A 122 -13.41 -4.57 2.86
CA GLU A 122 -13.00 -5.89 3.27
C GLU A 122 -11.48 -5.94 3.47
N PRO A 123 -10.97 -6.87 4.31
CA PRO A 123 -9.53 -7.03 4.47
C PRO A 123 -8.80 -7.27 3.15
N PHE A 124 -7.68 -6.57 2.92
CA PHE A 124 -6.96 -6.64 1.64
C PHE A 124 -5.80 -7.63 1.70
N GLY A 125 -5.90 -8.73 0.95
CA GLY A 125 -4.80 -9.67 0.76
C GLY A 125 -4.33 -10.23 2.10
N THR A 126 -3.01 -10.28 2.29
CA THR A 126 -2.33 -10.81 3.49
C THR A 126 -2.22 -9.82 4.65
N MET A 127 -2.80 -8.62 4.52
CA MET A 127 -2.68 -7.58 5.54
C MET A 127 -3.22 -7.98 6.92
N PRO A 128 -4.33 -8.74 7.06
CA PRO A 128 -4.81 -9.18 8.37
C PRO A 128 -3.77 -9.99 9.14
N GLU A 129 -3.16 -10.97 8.49
CA GLU A 129 -2.15 -11.84 9.08
C GLU A 129 -0.90 -11.04 9.45
N ILE A 130 -0.43 -10.18 8.53
CA ILE A 130 0.71 -9.29 8.78
C ILE A 130 0.46 -8.39 10.00
N LEU A 131 -0.75 -7.82 10.13
CA LEU A 131 -1.11 -6.98 11.27
C LEU A 131 -1.15 -7.76 12.59
N CYS A 132 -1.54 -9.03 12.57
CA CYS A 132 -1.57 -9.89 13.74
C CYS A 132 -0.18 -10.35 14.20
N LEU A 133 0.74 -10.56 13.25
CA LEU A 133 2.08 -11.09 13.53
C LEU A 133 3.11 -10.01 13.88
N ALA A 134 2.88 -8.76 13.51
CA ALA A 134 3.85 -7.69 13.69
C ALA A 134 4.01 -7.21 15.14
N GLU A 135 5.24 -6.88 15.53
CA GLU A 135 5.54 -6.27 16.83
C GLU A 135 5.04 -4.83 16.95
N GLU A 136 4.98 -4.08 15.84
CA GLU A 136 4.44 -2.72 15.83
C GLU A 136 3.41 -2.52 14.71
N VAL A 137 2.25 -1.96 15.06
CA VAL A 137 1.19 -1.61 14.11
C VAL A 137 0.86 -0.13 14.21
N THR A 138 1.02 0.59 13.10
CA THR A 138 0.66 2.00 12.95
C THR A 138 -0.48 2.13 11.94
N LYS A 139 -1.71 2.32 12.45
CA LYS A 139 -2.89 2.54 11.62
C LYS A 139 -3.16 4.03 11.42
N LEU A 140 -2.82 4.54 10.25
CA LEU A 140 -3.03 5.92 9.86
C LEU A 140 -4.48 6.15 9.40
N ARG A 141 -4.96 7.38 9.55
CA ARG A 141 -6.28 7.83 9.11
C ARG A 141 -6.14 9.04 8.20
N ALA A 142 -6.83 9.01 7.07
CA ALA A 142 -6.95 10.17 6.20
C ALA A 142 -8.03 11.13 6.74
N ILE A 143 -8.43 12.11 5.93
CA ILE A 143 -9.56 13.00 6.22
C ILE A 143 -10.71 12.67 5.26
N CYS A 144 -11.93 12.55 5.79
CA CYS A 144 -13.10 12.27 4.98
C CYS A 144 -13.44 13.47 4.10
N VAL A 145 -13.46 13.29 2.79
CA VAL A 145 -13.77 14.38 1.86
C VAL A 145 -15.22 14.89 1.95
N VAL A 146 -16.12 14.11 2.56
CA VAL A 146 -17.54 14.49 2.71
C VAL A 146 -17.79 15.31 3.98
N CYS A 147 -17.16 14.96 5.09
CA CYS A 147 -17.48 15.57 6.39
C CYS A 147 -16.30 16.10 7.21
N GLY A 148 -15.06 15.96 6.72
CA GLY A 148 -13.85 16.44 7.41
C GLY A 148 -13.41 15.59 8.62
N GLU A 149 -14.23 14.65 9.08
CA GLU A 149 -13.86 13.71 10.14
C GLU A 149 -12.79 12.71 9.68
N PRO A 150 -12.04 12.07 10.60
CA PRO A 150 -10.99 11.18 10.16
C PRO A 150 -11.53 9.95 9.41
N ALA A 151 -10.94 9.66 8.26
CA ALA A 151 -11.33 8.60 7.35
C ALA A 151 -10.65 7.27 7.69
N SER A 152 -11.29 6.18 7.27
CA SER A 152 -10.76 4.82 7.46
C SER A 152 -11.08 3.89 6.28
N ARG A 153 -11.66 4.44 5.20
CA ARG A 153 -12.10 3.70 4.03
C ARG A 153 -11.63 4.41 2.78
N THR A 154 -11.31 3.61 1.77
CA THR A 154 -11.10 4.08 0.40
C THR A 154 -12.41 3.93 -0.35
N GLN A 155 -13.05 5.03 -0.71
CA GLN A 155 -14.18 5.01 -1.63
C GLN A 155 -13.65 4.92 -3.04
N ARG A 156 -14.04 3.89 -3.79
CA ARG A 156 -13.90 3.87 -5.24
C ARG A 156 -15.14 4.44 -5.89
N LEU A 157 -14.93 5.32 -6.87
CA LEU A 157 -15.96 5.84 -7.75
C LEU A 157 -15.65 5.38 -9.18
N VAL A 158 -16.68 4.91 -9.90
CA VAL A 158 -16.59 4.59 -11.32
C VAL A 158 -17.58 5.48 -12.04
N ASN A 159 -17.10 6.31 -12.97
CA ASN A 159 -17.90 7.35 -13.63
C ASN A 159 -18.62 8.28 -12.63
N GLY A 160 -17.92 8.66 -11.55
CA GLY A 160 -18.42 9.55 -10.49
C GLY A 160 -19.36 8.91 -9.46
N GLU A 161 -19.74 7.64 -9.64
CA GLU A 161 -20.68 6.94 -8.77
C GLU A 161 -19.99 5.86 -7.92
N PRO A 162 -20.47 5.58 -6.69
CA PRO A 162 -19.90 4.51 -5.86
C PRO A 162 -19.84 3.16 -6.60
N ALA A 163 -18.67 2.51 -6.55
CA ALA A 163 -18.47 1.22 -7.20
C ALA A 163 -19.43 0.14 -6.67
N HIS A 164 -19.71 -0.85 -7.52
CA HIS A 164 -20.47 -2.03 -7.12
C HIS A 164 -19.58 -3.01 -6.36
N TYR A 165 -20.18 -3.79 -5.48
CA TYR A 165 -19.47 -4.79 -4.69
C TYR A 165 -18.72 -5.82 -5.56
N ASP A 166 -19.35 -6.28 -6.64
CA ASP A 166 -18.82 -7.30 -7.54
C ASP A 166 -17.87 -6.74 -8.61
N ASP A 167 -17.62 -5.42 -8.62
CA ASP A 167 -16.64 -4.83 -9.53
C ASP A 167 -15.23 -5.36 -9.17
N PRO A 168 -14.40 -5.77 -10.15
CA PRO A 168 -13.05 -6.29 -9.91
C PRO A 168 -12.23 -5.37 -8.99
N ILE A 169 -11.41 -5.94 -8.10
CA ILE A 169 -10.57 -5.16 -7.17
C ILE A 169 -9.57 -4.29 -7.94
N ILE A 170 -8.99 -4.84 -9.00
CA ILE A 170 -8.11 -4.12 -9.94
C ILE A 170 -8.88 -3.95 -11.25
N LEU A 171 -9.08 -2.71 -11.67
CA LEU A 171 -9.83 -2.37 -12.89
C LEU A 171 -8.91 -1.65 -13.88
N VAL A 172 -9.08 -1.93 -15.17
CA VAL A 172 -8.31 -1.32 -16.26
C VAL A 172 -9.29 -0.70 -17.25
N GLY A 173 -9.09 0.59 -17.60
CA GLY A 173 -9.76 1.22 -18.74
C GLY A 173 -11.09 1.95 -18.47
N ALA A 174 -11.50 2.14 -17.22
CA ALA A 174 -12.61 3.04 -16.87
C ALA A 174 -12.09 4.32 -16.19
N GLU A 175 -12.84 5.42 -16.28
CA GLU A 175 -12.60 6.61 -15.44
C GLU A 175 -12.98 6.26 -14.00
N GLU A 176 -11.99 5.78 -13.26
CA GLU A 176 -12.08 5.53 -11.84
C GLU A 176 -11.33 6.57 -11.03
N SER A 177 -11.88 6.89 -9.87
CA SER A 177 -11.23 7.74 -8.88
C SER A 177 -11.38 7.13 -7.49
N TYR A 178 -10.46 7.52 -6.62
CA TYR A 178 -10.41 7.06 -5.24
C TYR A 178 -10.39 8.27 -4.32
N GLU A 179 -11.14 8.20 -3.23
CA GLU A 179 -11.14 9.24 -2.20
C GLU A 179 -11.27 8.64 -0.80
N ALA A 180 -10.76 9.36 0.20
CA ALA A 180 -10.84 8.92 1.58
C ALA A 180 -12.22 9.24 2.18
N ARG A 181 -12.87 8.25 2.79
CA ARG A 181 -14.15 8.42 3.50
C ARG A 181 -14.13 7.82 4.90
N CYS A 182 -14.95 8.40 5.79
CA CYS A 182 -15.26 7.78 7.08
C CYS A 182 -16.22 6.60 6.88
N ARG A 183 -16.43 5.81 7.94
CA ARG A 183 -17.32 4.63 7.90
C ARG A 183 -18.75 4.97 7.43
N GLN A 184 -19.26 6.13 7.82
CA GLN A 184 -20.63 6.56 7.52
C GLN A 184 -20.83 6.95 6.04
N HIS A 185 -19.82 7.58 5.41
CA HIS A 185 -19.92 8.06 4.03
C HIS A 185 -19.36 7.07 3.00
N HIS A 186 -18.75 5.97 3.44
CA HIS A 186 -18.31 4.89 2.56
C HIS A 186 -19.53 4.10 2.07
N ILE A 187 -19.75 4.11 0.75
CA ILE A 187 -20.91 3.53 0.09
C ILE A 187 -20.43 2.49 -0.89
N ILE A 188 -21.04 1.31 -0.86
CA ILE A 188 -20.84 0.25 -1.83
C ILE A 188 -22.19 -0.15 -2.39
N ARG A 189 -22.32 -0.10 -3.72
CA ARG A 189 -23.57 -0.48 -4.38
C ARG A 189 -23.72 -2.00 -4.38
N GLN A 190 -24.93 -2.44 -4.10
CA GLN A 190 -25.34 -3.84 -4.15
C GLN A 190 -26.06 -4.12 -5.47
N GLY A 191 -25.97 -5.36 -5.96
CA GLY A 191 -26.60 -5.79 -7.21
C GLY A 191 -25.78 -5.54 -8.46
N ALA A 192 -26.20 -6.15 -9.58
CA ALA A 192 -25.55 -5.97 -10.88
C ALA A 192 -25.68 -4.52 -11.34
N ARG A 193 -24.68 -4.02 -12.10
CA ARG A 193 -24.86 -2.81 -12.88
C ARG A 193 -26.08 -3.03 -13.77
N ASP A 194 -27.12 -2.20 -13.65
CA ASP A 194 -28.08 -2.05 -14.74
C ASP A 194 -27.23 -1.80 -15.98
N SER A 195 -27.30 -2.72 -16.95
CA SER A 195 -26.53 -2.63 -18.19
C SER A 195 -26.62 -1.19 -18.66
N LEU A 196 -25.49 -0.47 -18.60
CA LEU A 196 -25.43 0.92 -18.99
C LEU A 196 -26.13 1.02 -20.34
N SER A 197 -27.30 1.64 -20.36
CA SER A 197 -27.92 2.04 -21.61
C SER A 197 -26.88 2.92 -22.29
N PRO A 198 -26.46 2.62 -23.53
CA PRO A 198 -25.54 3.48 -24.25
C PRO A 198 -26.25 4.83 -24.40
N LYS A 199 -25.85 5.81 -23.59
CA LYS A 199 -26.38 7.16 -23.71
C LYS A 199 -25.77 7.80 -24.96
N ALA A 200 -26.60 7.78 -25.99
CA ALA A 200 -26.74 8.76 -27.07
C ALA A 200 -25.49 9.03 -27.93
N GLU A 201 -25.39 8.27 -29.03
CA GLU A 201 -25.14 8.91 -30.31
C GLU A 201 -26.36 9.81 -30.63
N SER A 202 -26.15 11.12 -30.65
CA SER A 202 -26.95 12.09 -31.42
C SER A 202 -26.18 13.41 -31.45
N GLU A 203 -25.45 13.67 -32.53
CA GLU A 203 -25.87 14.58 -33.61
C GLU A 203 -25.89 16.05 -33.20
N ILE A 204 -24.85 16.80 -33.62
CA ILE A 204 -24.93 18.10 -34.33
C ILE A 204 -23.63 18.12 -35.18
N GLY A 205 -23.63 18.16 -36.50
CA GLY A 205 -24.36 19.08 -37.37
C GLY A 205 -23.42 20.21 -37.76
#